data_AF-A0AAC9JGK9-F1
#
_entry.id   AF-A0AAC9JGK9-F1
#
_cell.length_a   1.000
_cell.length_b   1.000
_cell.length_c   1.000
_cell.angle_alpha   90.00
_cell.angle_beta   90.00
_cell.angle_gamma   90.00
#
_symmetry.space_group_name_H-M   'P 1'
#
loop_
_entity.id
_entity.type
_entity.pdbx_description
1 polymer ?
#
loop_
_entity_poly.entity_id
_entity_poly.type
_entity_poly.pdbx_seq_one_letter_code
_entity_poly.pdbx_strand_id
1 'polypeptide(L)'
;MNADFVNPFIGGLLNVLETMAQTKLTPGKPKRKQSDIAKGDVSGLIGMVGPDVRGSMSITFDESLALTIMERMVGERPEKLDAEVGDMVGEVTNMICGNAKRDLAERGYEFGMATPIVVSGKQHTISHQVDGAKIILPFMCDEGLAHLEICFDK
;
A
#
# COMPACT_ATOMS: atom_id res chain seq x y z
N MET A 1 13.22 -11.97 -6.00
CA MET A 1 11.90 -11.33 -6.19
C MET A 1 11.40 -11.41 -7.64
N ASN A 2 10.47 -12.34 -7.85
CA ASN A 2 9.72 -12.53 -9.09
C ASN A 2 8.59 -11.48 -9.18
N ALA A 3 8.37 -10.88 -10.35
CA ALA A 3 7.28 -9.93 -10.60
C ALA A 3 5.89 -10.50 -10.25
N ASP A 4 5.77 -11.83 -10.28
CA ASP A 4 4.55 -12.56 -9.89
C ASP A 4 4.11 -12.30 -8.45
N PHE A 5 5.01 -11.90 -7.55
CA PHE A 5 4.65 -11.52 -6.18
C PHE A 5 4.22 -10.07 -6.04
N VAL A 6 4.61 -9.20 -6.96
CA VAL A 6 4.36 -7.76 -6.88
C VAL A 6 3.06 -7.39 -7.61
N ASN A 7 2.84 -8.00 -8.77
CA ASN A 7 1.67 -7.75 -9.61
C ASN A 7 0.31 -7.90 -8.89
N PRO A 8 0.11 -8.87 -7.98
CA PRO A 8 -1.15 -9.01 -7.24
C PRO A 8 -1.47 -7.78 -6.38
N PHE A 9 -0.46 -7.17 -5.75
CA PHE A 9 -0.64 -5.96 -4.94
C PHE A 9 -0.90 -4.73 -5.81
N ILE A 10 -0.24 -4.62 -6.96
CA ILE A 10 -0.52 -3.57 -7.94
C ILE A 10 -1.97 -3.67 -8.40
N GLY A 11 -2.41 -4.87 -8.82
CA GLY A 11 -3.78 -5.11 -9.25
C GLY A 11 -4.79 -4.81 -8.15
N GLY A 12 -4.50 -5.23 -6.91
CA GLY A 12 -5.32 -4.93 -5.74
C GLY A 12 -5.47 -3.43 -5.47
N LEU A 13 -4.36 -2.68 -5.50
CA LEU A 13 -4.36 -1.22 -5.32
C LEU A 13 -5.17 -0.50 -6.40
N LEU A 14 -4.91 -0.82 -7.67
CA LEU A 14 -5.62 -0.21 -8.79
C LEU A 14 -7.13 -0.50 -8.70
N ASN A 15 -7.50 -1.76 -8.44
CA ASN A 15 -8.90 -2.16 -8.33
C ASN A 15 -9.62 -1.47 -7.17
N VAL A 16 -8.99 -1.41 -5.99
CA VAL A 16 -9.59 -0.78 -4.80
C VAL A 16 -9.80 0.72 -5.03
N LEU A 17 -8.81 1.44 -5.53
CA LEU A 17 -8.94 2.89 -5.71
C LEU A 17 -9.83 3.26 -6.89
N GLU A 18 -9.83 2.48 -7.97
CA GLU A 18 -10.75 2.72 -9.08
C GLU A 18 -12.20 2.42 -8.70
N THR A 19 -12.45 1.32 -7.97
CA THR A 19 -13.82 0.89 -7.63
C THR A 19 -14.40 1.67 -6.46
N MET A 20 -13.64 1.83 -5.37
CA MET A 20 -14.15 2.39 -4.12
C MET A 20 -13.98 3.90 -4.05
N ALA A 21 -12.86 4.40 -4.57
CA ALA A 21 -12.52 5.81 -4.50
C ALA A 21 -12.64 6.52 -5.85
N GLN A 22 -13.15 5.86 -6.91
CA GLN A 22 -13.28 6.42 -8.28
C GLN A 22 -12.01 7.14 -8.77
N THR A 23 -10.85 6.68 -8.31
CA THR A 23 -9.56 7.35 -8.50
C THR A 23 -8.69 6.49 -9.39
N LYS A 24 -8.44 6.96 -10.60
CA LYS A 24 -7.61 6.24 -11.56
C LYS A 24 -6.14 6.57 -11.34
N LEU A 25 -5.41 5.62 -10.77
CA LEU A 25 -3.97 5.73 -10.61
C LEU A 25 -3.22 5.29 -11.87
N THR A 26 -2.21 6.06 -12.25
CA THR A 26 -1.26 5.69 -13.31
C THR A 26 0.01 5.12 -12.68
N PRO A 27 0.34 3.83 -12.90
CA PRO A 27 1.55 3.23 -12.35
C PRO A 27 2.80 3.79 -13.02
N GLY A 28 3.80 4.12 -12.21
CA GLY A 28 5.14 4.46 -12.66
C GLY A 28 6.01 3.21 -12.86
N LYS A 29 7.33 3.42 -12.96
CA LYS A 29 8.29 2.31 -13.08
C LYS A 29 8.72 1.81 -11.69
N PRO A 30 8.74 0.49 -11.44
CA PRO A 30 9.25 -0.07 -10.20
C PRO A 30 10.75 0.24 -10.07
N LYS A 31 11.18 0.59 -8.86
CA LYS A 31 12.57 0.90 -8.53
C LYS A 31 12.97 0.13 -7.28
N ARG A 32 14.26 -0.20 -7.17
CA ARG A 32 14.81 -0.62 -5.89
C ARG A 32 14.81 0.56 -4.93
N LYS A 33 14.32 0.36 -3.71
CA LYS A 33 14.32 1.39 -2.67
C LYS A 33 15.77 1.66 -2.23
N GLN A 34 16.18 2.93 -2.26
CA GLN A 34 17.54 3.37 -1.90
C GLN A 34 17.58 4.22 -0.63
N SER A 35 16.43 4.62 -0.08
CA SER A 35 16.28 5.45 1.11
C SER A 35 15.05 4.98 1.88
N ASP A 36 15.08 5.03 3.21
CA ASP A 36 13.98 4.62 4.09
C ASP A 36 12.92 5.74 4.32
N ILE A 37 13.14 6.94 3.77
CA ILE A 37 12.17 8.03 3.82
C ILE A 37 10.94 7.64 3.00
N ALA A 38 9.78 7.56 3.67
CA ALA A 38 8.52 7.34 2.98
C ALA A 38 8.16 8.61 2.21
N LYS A 39 7.58 8.42 1.03
CA LYS A 39 7.18 9.53 0.17
C LYS A 39 5.68 9.79 0.34
N GLY A 40 5.35 10.47 1.43
CA GLY A 40 4.00 10.95 1.72
C GLY A 40 3.80 11.23 3.22
N ASP A 41 2.54 11.37 3.60
CA ASP A 41 2.13 11.91 4.90
C ASP A 41 1.35 10.91 5.76
N VAL A 42 0.75 9.89 5.13
CA VAL A 42 0.09 8.77 5.81
C VAL A 42 0.41 7.45 5.12
N SER A 43 0.69 6.42 5.91
CA SER A 43 1.02 5.08 5.41
C SER A 43 0.23 4.00 6.13
N GLY A 44 -0.25 3.02 5.37
CA GLY A 44 -0.66 1.73 5.91
C GLY A 44 0.43 0.70 5.65
N LEU A 45 0.77 -0.10 6.66
CA LEU A 45 1.79 -1.15 6.64
C LEU A 45 1.17 -2.45 7.11
N ILE A 46 1.54 -3.56 6.48
CA ILE A 46 1.09 -4.89 6.88
C ILE A 46 2.19 -5.93 6.67
N GLY A 47 2.35 -6.77 7.68
CA GLY A 47 3.24 -7.93 7.63
C GLY A 47 2.54 -9.14 7.03
N MET A 48 3.27 -9.92 6.25
CA MET A 48 2.79 -11.15 5.64
C MET A 48 3.74 -12.29 6.00
N VAL A 49 3.19 -13.39 6.50
CA VAL A 49 3.97 -14.55 6.93
C VAL A 49 3.30 -15.81 6.42
N GLY A 50 3.97 -16.51 5.53
CA GLY A 50 3.63 -17.86 5.08
C GLY A 50 4.65 -18.90 5.56
N PRO A 51 4.39 -20.19 5.29
CA PRO A 51 5.33 -21.28 5.60
C PRO A 51 6.68 -21.08 4.91
N ASP A 52 6.66 -20.61 3.65
CA ASP A 52 7.82 -20.52 2.77
C ASP A 52 8.27 -19.10 2.47
N VAL A 53 7.51 -18.08 2.84
CA VAL A 53 7.80 -16.69 2.46
C VAL A 53 7.41 -15.73 3.57
N ARG A 54 8.27 -14.75 3.85
CA ARG A 54 7.96 -13.63 4.74
C ARG A 54 8.11 -12.33 3.99
N GLY A 55 7.21 -11.40 4.28
CA GLY A 55 7.22 -10.12 3.62
C GLY A 55 6.51 -9.04 4.38
N SER A 56 6.57 -7.84 3.80
CA SER A 56 5.85 -6.68 4.26
C SER A 56 5.48 -5.83 3.07
N MET A 57 4.31 -5.21 3.15
CA MET A 57 3.82 -4.25 2.18
C MET A 57 3.46 -2.96 2.92
N SER A 58 3.80 -1.82 2.33
CA SER A 58 3.19 -0.55 2.71
C SER A 58 2.66 0.19 1.52
N ILE A 59 1.59 0.94 1.75
CA ILE A 59 1.08 1.94 0.84
C ILE A 59 1.14 3.29 1.53
N THR A 60 1.85 4.24 0.92
CA THR A 60 1.99 5.61 1.41
C THR A 60 1.26 6.56 0.49
N PHE A 61 0.50 7.49 1.06
CA PHE A 61 -0.23 8.53 0.33
C PHE A 61 0.25 9.91 0.75
N ASP A 62 0.29 10.84 -0.20
CA ASP A 62 0.34 12.27 0.12
C ASP A 62 -0.98 12.71 0.78
N GLU A 63 -0.92 13.74 1.63
CA GLU A 63 -2.09 14.24 2.36
C GLU A 63 -3.26 14.60 1.43
N SER A 64 -2.99 15.29 0.31
CA SER A 64 -4.04 15.68 -0.64
C SER A 64 -4.78 14.48 -1.26
N LEU A 65 -4.05 13.41 -1.55
CA LEU A 65 -4.62 12.18 -2.10
C LEU A 65 -5.41 11.42 -1.04
N ALA A 66 -4.86 11.28 0.17
CA ALA A 66 -5.55 10.60 1.28
C ALA A 66 -6.89 11.26 1.62
N LEU A 67 -6.92 12.60 1.70
CA LEU A 67 -8.16 13.35 1.95
C LEU A 67 -9.18 13.20 0.81
N THR A 68 -8.70 13.11 -0.43
CA THR A 68 -9.60 12.90 -1.59
C THR A 68 -10.15 11.47 -1.63
N ILE A 69 -9.36 10.47 -1.23
CA ILE A 69 -9.83 9.09 -1.10
C ILE A 69 -10.90 9.02 0.00
N MET A 70 -10.69 9.67 1.15
CA MET A 70 -11.68 9.75 2.23
C MET A 70 -12.99 10.36 1.75
N GLU A 71 -12.91 11.50 1.06
CA GLU A 71 -14.07 12.19 0.47
C GLU A 71 -14.85 11.29 -0.49
N ARG A 72 -14.15 10.56 -1.37
CA ARG A 72 -14.80 9.71 -2.37
C ARG A 72 -15.38 8.42 -1.81
N MET A 73 -14.76 7.86 -0.76
CA MET A 73 -15.22 6.61 -0.14
C MET A 73 -16.32 6.83 0.90
N VAL A 74 -16.25 7.93 1.66
CA VAL A 74 -17.12 8.17 2.82
C VAL A 74 -18.09 9.34 2.58
N GLY A 75 -17.79 10.23 1.64
CA GLY A 75 -18.61 11.40 1.32
C GLY A 75 -18.24 12.66 2.12
N GLU A 76 -17.20 12.60 2.94
CA GLU A 76 -16.72 13.71 3.76
C GLU A 76 -15.22 13.92 3.59
N ARG A 77 -14.82 15.19 3.42
CA ARG A 77 -13.42 15.58 3.27
C ARG A 77 -12.94 16.31 4.54
N PRO A 78 -12.11 15.67 5.38
CA PRO A 78 -11.48 16.35 6.50
C PRO A 78 -10.55 17.47 6.04
N GLU A 79 -10.33 18.48 6.89
CA GLU A 79 -9.42 19.59 6.58
C GLU A 79 -7.94 19.17 6.61
N LYS A 80 -7.62 18.09 7.33
CA LYS A 80 -6.27 17.58 7.57
C LYS A 80 -6.30 16.10 7.90
N LEU A 81 -5.14 15.46 7.89
CA LEU A 81 -5.02 14.08 8.39
C LEU A 81 -5.46 13.96 9.85
N ASP A 82 -6.41 13.07 10.12
CA ASP A 82 -6.91 12.72 11.44
C ASP A 82 -7.01 11.20 11.61
N ALA A 83 -7.67 10.76 12.70
CA ALA A 83 -7.84 9.35 13.00
C ALA A 83 -8.73 8.63 11.97
N GLU A 84 -9.76 9.30 11.44
CA GLU A 84 -10.69 8.70 10.49
C GLU A 84 -10.03 8.45 9.13
N VAL A 85 -9.20 9.40 8.68
CA VAL A 85 -8.35 9.19 7.49
C VAL A 85 -7.38 8.02 7.73
N GLY A 86 -6.84 7.91 8.95
CA GLY A 86 -5.99 6.80 9.35
C GLY A 86 -6.72 5.45 9.23
N ASP A 87 -7.91 5.34 9.80
CA ASP A 87 -8.74 4.13 9.75
C ASP A 87 -9.08 3.74 8.30
N MET A 88 -9.44 4.72 7.47
CA MET A 88 -9.67 4.51 6.03
C MET A 88 -8.43 3.95 5.34
N VAL A 89 -7.23 4.50 5.60
CA VAL A 89 -5.97 3.98 5.04
C VAL A 89 -5.71 2.55 5.52
N GLY A 90 -6.04 2.23 6.76
CA GLY A 90 -5.98 0.87 7.30
C GLY A 90 -6.88 -0.11 6.52
N GLU A 91 -8.12 0.27 6.27
CA GLU A 91 -9.08 -0.53 5.50
C GLU A 91 -8.66 -0.70 4.03
N VAL A 92 -8.18 0.36 3.39
CA VAL A 92 -7.61 0.29 2.03
C VAL A 92 -6.43 -0.68 2.00
N THR A 93 -5.52 -0.60 2.98
CA THR A 93 -4.36 -1.51 3.09
C THR A 93 -4.80 -2.97 3.26
N ASN A 94 -5.83 -3.21 4.08
CA ASN A 94 -6.40 -4.52 4.30
C ASN A 94 -7.03 -5.09 3.02
N MET A 95 -7.81 -4.29 2.29
CA MET A 95 -8.44 -4.69 1.03
C MET A 95 -7.40 -5.02 -0.05
N ILE A 96 -6.34 -4.23 -0.18
CA ILE A 96 -5.24 -4.49 -1.12
C ILE A 96 -4.59 -5.84 -0.82
N CYS A 97 -4.32 -6.12 0.45
CA CYS A 97 -3.71 -7.38 0.86
C CYS A 97 -4.64 -8.57 0.71
N GLY A 98 -5.93 -8.41 1.03
CA GLY A 98 -6.93 -9.44 0.83
C GLY A 98 -7.02 -9.87 -0.63
N ASN A 99 -7.04 -8.89 -1.54
CA ASN A 99 -7.03 -9.14 -2.99
C ASN A 99 -5.74 -9.85 -3.43
N ALA A 100 -4.58 -9.34 -3.00
CA ALA A 100 -3.28 -9.95 -3.34
C ALA A 100 -3.14 -11.37 -2.79
N LYS A 101 -3.62 -11.63 -1.56
CA LYS A 101 -3.64 -12.95 -0.93
C LYS A 101 -4.45 -13.95 -1.73
N ARG A 102 -5.63 -13.55 -2.21
CA ARG A 102 -6.46 -14.44 -3.03
C ARG A 102 -5.76 -14.83 -4.33
N ASP A 103 -5.22 -13.86 -5.06
CA ASP A 103 -4.52 -14.11 -6.33
C ASP A 103 -3.25 -14.94 -6.14
N LEU A 104 -2.51 -14.70 -5.05
CA LEU A 104 -1.32 -15.48 -4.73
C LEU A 104 -1.65 -16.91 -4.28
N ALA A 105 -2.75 -17.11 -3.56
CA ALA A 105 -3.22 -18.45 -3.19
C ALA A 105 -3.60 -19.28 -4.43
N GLU A 106 -4.24 -18.68 -5.43
CA GLU A 106 -4.53 -19.33 -6.71
C GLU A 106 -3.26 -19.76 -7.47
N ARG A 107 -2.12 -19.10 -7.19
CA ARG A 107 -0.80 -19.43 -7.73
C ARG A 107 0.00 -20.39 -6.84
N GLY A 108 -0.60 -20.90 -5.76
CA GLY A 108 0.02 -21.85 -4.83
C GLY A 108 0.86 -21.22 -3.71
N TYR A 109 0.78 -19.90 -3.49
CA TYR A 109 1.45 -19.23 -2.39
C TYR A 109 0.48 -18.96 -1.24
N GLU A 110 0.67 -19.64 -0.12
CA GLU A 110 -0.13 -19.43 1.08
C GLU A 110 0.59 -18.52 2.09
N PHE A 111 -0.10 -17.49 2.57
CA PHE A 111 0.36 -16.66 3.67
C PHE A 111 -0.77 -16.14 4.56
N GLY A 112 -0.45 -15.97 5.84
CA GLY A 112 -1.21 -15.18 6.79
C GLY A 112 -0.92 -13.70 6.64
N MET A 113 -1.91 -12.87 6.97
CA MET A 113 -1.78 -11.42 7.02
C MET A 113 -1.89 -10.98 8.48
N ALA A 114 -0.99 -10.09 8.90
CA ALA A 114 -1.11 -9.41 10.18
C ALA A 114 -2.21 -8.33 10.12
N THR A 115 -2.52 -7.73 11.26
CA THR A 115 -3.37 -6.52 11.29
C THR A 115 -2.59 -5.34 10.69
N PRO A 116 -3.20 -4.53 9.81
CA PRO A 116 -2.58 -3.30 9.32
C PRO A 116 -2.20 -2.36 10.48
N ILE A 117 -1.08 -1.67 10.30
CA ILE A 117 -0.63 -0.58 11.17
C ILE A 117 -0.64 0.69 10.32
N VAL A 118 -1.19 1.77 10.87
CA VAL A 118 -1.26 3.06 10.20
C VAL A 118 -0.32 4.03 10.88
N VAL A 119 0.44 4.78 10.08
CA VAL A 119 1.38 5.80 10.54
C VAL A 119 1.01 7.10 9.85
N SER A 120 0.79 8.17 10.61
CA SER A 120 0.54 9.52 10.10
C SER A 120 1.60 10.49 10.62
N GLY A 121 2.07 11.37 9.74
CA GLY A 121 3.08 12.36 10.06
C GLY A 121 3.90 12.75 8.84
N LYS A 122 4.22 14.04 8.72
CA LYS A 122 5.04 14.55 7.62
C LYS A 122 6.44 13.94 7.68
N GLN A 123 6.97 13.54 6.52
CA GLN A 123 8.33 12.98 6.39
C GLN A 123 8.60 11.76 7.28
N HIS A 124 7.59 10.95 7.58
CA HIS A 124 7.80 9.71 8.30
C HIS A 124 8.62 8.71 7.47
N THR A 125 9.22 7.74 8.15
CA THR A 125 10.06 6.71 7.51
C THR A 125 9.39 5.35 7.60
N ILE A 126 9.45 4.58 6.53
CA ILE A 126 9.03 3.18 6.53
C ILE A 126 10.26 2.33 6.20
N SER A 127 10.66 1.47 7.13
CA SER A 127 11.81 0.58 6.94
C SER A 127 11.37 -0.87 7.05
N HIS A 128 11.34 -1.56 5.92
CA HIS A 128 11.06 -2.99 5.86
C HIS A 128 12.23 -3.77 6.48
N GLN A 129 11.95 -4.54 7.53
CA GLN A 129 12.93 -5.35 8.29
C GLN A 129 13.11 -6.78 7.74
N VAL A 130 12.60 -7.05 6.54
CA VAL A 130 12.74 -8.34 5.87
C VAL A 130 14.03 -8.31 5.04
N ASP A 131 14.84 -9.36 5.18
CA ASP A 131 16.10 -9.52 4.44
C ASP A 131 15.81 -9.91 2.98
N GLY A 132 15.51 -8.89 2.18
CA GLY A 132 14.93 -9.06 0.85
C GLY A 132 15.06 -7.83 -0.04
N ALA A 133 14.74 -8.00 -1.32
CA ALA A 133 14.73 -6.89 -2.26
C ALA A 133 13.55 -5.96 -1.97
N LYS A 134 13.84 -4.72 -1.53
CA LYS A 134 12.85 -3.67 -1.32
C LYS A 134 12.51 -3.00 -2.66
N ILE A 135 11.28 -3.15 -3.12
CA ILE A 135 10.77 -2.50 -4.33
C ILE A 135 9.82 -1.39 -3.92
N ILE A 136 9.96 -0.23 -4.57
CA ILE A 136 9.03 0.89 -4.48
C ILE A 136 8.46 1.19 -5.86
N LEU A 137 7.14 1.36 -5.93
CA LEU A 137 6.41 1.68 -7.14
C LEU A 137 5.57 2.94 -6.90
N PRO A 138 5.89 4.06 -7.59
CA PRO A 138 5.07 5.26 -7.51
C PRO A 138 3.82 5.12 -8.38
N PHE A 139 2.73 5.72 -7.93
CA PHE A 139 1.48 5.87 -8.65
C PHE A 139 1.07 7.34 -8.63
N MET A 140 0.55 7.81 -9.75
CA MET A 140 0.25 9.22 -9.97
C MET A 140 -1.22 9.39 -10.36
N CYS A 141 -1.85 10.44 -9.84
CA CYS A 141 -3.14 10.97 -10.27
C CYS A 141 -3.14 12.49 -10.12
N ASP A 142 -4.23 13.13 -10.52
CA ASP A 142 -4.34 14.60 -10.48
C ASP A 142 -4.33 15.13 -9.03
N GLU A 143 -4.75 14.31 -8.07
CA GLU A 143 -4.89 14.67 -6.67
C GLU A 143 -3.63 14.43 -5.82
N GLY A 144 -2.64 13.70 -6.34
CA GLY A 144 -1.36 13.46 -5.65
C GLY A 144 -0.69 12.14 -6.01
N LEU A 145 0.26 11.73 -5.16
CA LEU A 145 1.04 10.51 -5.33
C LEU A 145 0.71 9.46 -4.28
N ALA A 146 0.79 8.20 -4.72
CA ALA A 146 0.86 7.05 -3.83
C ALA A 146 2.13 6.24 -4.09
N HIS A 147 2.68 5.61 -3.07
CA HIS A 147 3.87 4.77 -3.17
C HIS A 147 3.60 3.41 -2.55
N LEU A 148 3.58 2.37 -3.39
CA LEU A 148 3.50 0.99 -2.94
C LEU A 148 4.91 0.47 -2.74
N GLU A 149 5.21 -0.03 -1.54
CA GLU A 149 6.45 -0.69 -1.22
C GLU A 149 6.21 -2.13 -0.85
N ILE A 150 7.06 -3.02 -1.36
CA ILE A 150 6.97 -4.46 -1.12
C ILE A 150 8.37 -4.99 -0.86
N CYS A 151 8.49 -5.83 0.17
CA CYS A 151 9.69 -6.57 0.49
C CYS A 151 9.32 -8.00 0.86
N PHE A 152 9.97 -8.98 0.23
CA PHE A 152 9.89 -10.40 0.55
C PHE A 152 11.31 -10.97 0.66
N ASP A 153 11.48 -11.97 1.53
CA ASP A 153 12.75 -12.67 1.76
C ASP A 153 13.20 -13.60 0.62
N LYS A 154 12.42 -13.69 -0.48
CA LYS A 154 12.71 -14.52 -1.67
C LYS A 154 12.62 -13.74 -3.01
#